data_AF-A0A960ZM76-F1
#
_entry.id   AF-A0A960ZM76-F1
#
_cell.length_a   1.000
_cell.length_b   1.000
_cell.length_c   1.000
_cell.angle_alpha   90.00
_cell.angle_beta   90.00
_cell.angle_gamma   90.00
#
_symmetry.space_group_name_H-M   'P 1'
#
loop_
_entity.id
_entity.type
_entity.pdbx_description
1 polymer ?
#
loop_
_entity_poly.entity_id
_entity_poly.type
_entity_poly.pdbx_seq_one_letter_code
_entity_poly.pdbx_strand_id
1 'polypeptide(L)' 'MKTRVTITLDPEVHRLAKQTARRRKTTVSGLIASLVKAEAKPTKRGIVAGMVGSATLREPAAGSDPLYEALAKKHLR' A
#
# COMPACT_ATOMS: atom_id res chain seq x y z
N MET A 1 -2.09 -3.20 24.41
CA MET A 1 -1.07 -2.50 25.21
C MET A 1 -0.13 -1.76 24.27
N LYS A 2 0.39 -0.57 24.61
CA LYS A 2 1.34 0.15 23.75
C LYS A 2 2.77 -0.22 24.15
N THR A 3 3.53 -0.78 23.22
CA THR A 3 4.96 -1.09 23.42
C THR A 3 5.75 0.22 23.51
N ARG A 4 6.55 0.38 24.57
CA ARG A 4 7.49 1.49 24.71
C ARG A 4 8.85 1.05 24.20
N VAL A 5 9.46 1.88 23.35
CA VAL A 5 10.78 1.63 22.78
C VAL A 5 11.61 2.89 22.98
N THR A 6 12.86 2.71 23.41
CA THR A 6 13.86 3.78 23.47
C THR A 6 14.79 3.62 22.27
N ILE A 7 15.00 4.71 21.53
CA ILE A 7 15.93 4.76 20.41
C ILE A 7 16.95 5.86 20.66
N THR A 8 18.21 5.60 20.31
CA THR A 8 19.26 6.61 20.34
C THR A 8 19.28 7.32 18.99
N LEU A 9 19.28 8.65 19.02
CA LEU A 9 19.34 9.49 17.83
C LEU A 9 20.53 10.43 17.94
N ASP A 10 21.14 10.73 16.80
CA ASP A 10 22.10 11.81 16.70
C ASP A 10 21.47 13.14 17.18
N PRO A 11 22.20 13.99 17.94
CA PRO A 11 21.67 15.25 18.45
C PRO A 11 21.09 16.19 17.39
N GLU A 12 21.72 16.27 16.22
CA GLU A 12 21.26 17.11 15.11
C GLU A 12 19.98 16.55 14.49
N VAL A 13 19.90 15.24 14.35
CA VAL A 13 18.68 14.56 13.87
C VAL A 13 17.53 14.78 14.85
N HIS A 14 17.78 14.70 16.15
CA HIS A 14 16.76 14.98 17.18
C HIS A 14 16.28 16.44 17.13
N ARG A 15 17.19 17.39 16.89
CA ARG A 15 16.86 18.81 16.71
C ARG A 15 15.93 19.03 15.52
N LEU A 16 16.27 18.43 14.36
CA LEU A 16 15.45 18.48 13.15
C LEU A 16 14.08 17.80 13.33
N ALA A 17 14.04 16.67 14.04
CA ALA A 17 12.80 15.96 14.35
C ALA A 17 11.86 16.83 15.20
N LYS A 18 12.39 17.52 16.22
CA LYS A 18 11.61 18.47 17.04
C LYS A 18 11.05 19.63 16.21
N GLN A 19 11.85 20.23 15.35
CA GLN A 19 11.41 21.33 14.48
C GLN A 19 10.29 20.86 13.54
N THR A 20 10.46 19.69 12.94
CA THR A 20 9.49 19.11 12.02
C THR A 20 8.19 18.75 12.73
N ALA A 21 8.27 18.17 13.92
CA ALA A 21 7.11 17.84 14.74
C ALA A 21 6.30 19.09 15.12
N ARG A 22 6.98 20.17 15.53
CA ARG A 22 6.35 21.48 15.81
C ARG A 22 5.62 22.03 14.58
N ARG A 23 6.28 22.04 13.41
CA ARG A 23 5.67 22.51 12.16
C ARG A 23 4.42 21.71 11.79
N ARG A 24 4.42 20.40 12.06
CA ARG A 24 3.30 19.49 11.82
C ARG A 24 2.30 19.42 12.97
N LYS A 25 2.43 20.27 14.00
CA LYS A 25 1.58 20.29 15.21
C LYS A 25 1.45 18.91 15.87
N THR A 26 2.55 18.17 15.97
CA THR A 26 2.60 16.82 16.56
C THR A 26 3.79 16.68 17.50
N THR A 27 3.88 15.55 18.20
CA THR A 27 5.03 15.19 19.05
C THR A 27 6.10 14.46 18.25
N VAL A 28 7.33 14.39 18.76
CA VAL A 28 8.41 13.61 18.11
C VAL A 28 8.03 12.12 18.00
N SER A 29 7.40 11.56 19.02
CA SER A 29 6.88 10.18 18.99
C SER A 29 5.75 10.00 17.96
N GLY A 30 4.85 10.98 17.83
CA GLY A 30 3.80 10.96 16.81
C GLY A 30 4.35 11.07 15.39
N LEU A 31 5.35 11.92 15.19
CA LEU A 31 6.08 12.05 13.93
C LEU A 31 6.72 10.72 13.53
N ILE A 32 7.52 10.12 14.42
CA ILE A 32 8.19 8.84 14.17
C ILE A 32 7.16 7.74 13.89
N ALA A 33 6.09 7.65 14.68
CA ALA A 33 5.03 6.66 14.45
C ALA A 33 4.38 6.82 13.07
N SER A 34 4.16 8.06 12.60
CA SER A 34 3.61 8.31 11.26
C SER A 34 4.58 7.88 10.14
N LEU A 35 5.88 8.10 10.33
CA LEU A 35 6.91 7.71 9.37
C LEU A 35 7.05 6.20 9.30
N VAL A 36 7.12 5.52 10.46
CA VAL A 36 7.15 4.05 10.53
C VAL A 36 5.90 3.46 9.91
N LYS A 37 4.71 4.05 10.14
CA LYS A 37 3.48 3.59 9.50
C LYS A 37 3.49 3.81 7.98
N ALA A 38 4.08 4.90 7.51
CA ALA A 38 4.20 5.17 6.07
C ALA A 38 5.16 4.18 5.41
N GLU A 39 6.27 3.84 6.06
CA GLU A 39 7.24 2.85 5.58
C GLU A 39 6.70 1.42 5.65
N ALA A 40 5.97 1.09 6.72
CA ALA A 40 5.35 -0.22 6.90
C ALA A 40 4.13 -0.45 5.99
N LYS A 41 3.61 0.59 5.33
CA LYS A 41 2.66 0.36 4.24
C LYS A 41 3.45 -0.36 3.15
N PRO A 42 2.98 -1.54 2.69
CA PRO A 42 3.62 -2.18 1.56
C PRO A 42 3.61 -1.17 0.42
N THR A 43 4.80 -0.69 0.04
CA THR A 43 5.04 -0.16 -1.28
C THR A 43 4.52 -1.26 -2.19
N LYS A 44 3.35 -1.06 -2.81
CA LYS A 44 2.79 -2.05 -3.73
C LYS A 44 3.90 -2.29 -4.76
N ARG A 45 4.53 -3.46 -4.65
CA ARG A 45 5.72 -3.86 -5.39
C ARG A 45 5.34 -3.90 -6.87
N GLY A 46 5.68 -2.85 -7.59
CA GLY A 46 5.46 -2.73 -9.02
C GLY A 46 4.02 -2.41 -9.42
N ILE A 47 3.89 -1.84 -10.61
CA ILE A 47 2.63 -1.48 -11.28
C ILE A 47 1.62 -2.64 -11.19
N VAL A 48 2.09 -3.87 -11.37
CA VAL A 48 1.29 -5.10 -11.33
C VAL A 48 0.60 -5.33 -9.98
N ALA A 49 1.26 -5.08 -8.85
CA ALA A 49 0.62 -5.21 -7.53
C ALA A 49 -0.48 -4.15 -7.30
N GLY A 50 -0.41 -3.03 -8.02
CA GLY A 50 -1.48 -2.02 -8.11
C GLY A 50 -2.69 -2.48 -8.92
N MET A 51 -2.48 -3.36 -9.89
CA MET A 51 -3.51 -3.86 -10.82
C MET A 51 -4.30 -5.05 -10.27
N VAL A 52 -3.82 -5.71 -9.21
CA VAL A 52 -4.58 -6.80 -8.56
C VAL A 52 -5.86 -6.23 -7.94
N GLY A 53 -7.01 -6.67 -8.46
CA GLY A 53 -8.34 -6.22 -8.04
C GLY A 53 -8.84 -4.92 -8.67
N SER A 54 -8.09 -4.31 -9.62
CA SER A 54 -8.52 -3.09 -10.31
C SER A 54 -9.43 -3.33 -11.51
N ALA A 55 -9.66 -4.59 -11.87
CA ALA A 55 -10.55 -4.97 -12.94
C ALA A 55 -11.56 -6.00 -12.44
N THR A 56 -12.82 -5.75 -12.71
CA THR A 56 -13.90 -6.73 -12.57
C THR A 56 -14.22 -7.27 -13.95
N LEU A 57 -14.34 -8.60 -14.06
CA LEU A 57 -14.87 -9.20 -15.27
C LEU A 57 -16.28 -8.66 -15.50
N ARG A 58 -16.59 -8.26 -16.74
CA ARG A 58 -17.99 -8.02 -17.10
C ARG A 58 -18.68 -9.36 -16.97
N GLU A 59 -19.67 -9.46 -16.09
CA GLU A 59 -20.51 -10.64 -16.03
C GLU A 59 -21.19 -10.80 -17.39
N PRO A 60 -20.89 -11.87 -18.14
CA PRO A 60 -21.62 -12.13 -19.37
C PRO A 60 -23.07 -12.47 -19.00
N ALA A 61 -23.99 -12.16 -19.92
CA ALA A 61 -25.38 -12.58 -19.77
C ALA A 61 -25.44 -14.10 -19.54
N ALA A 62 -26.32 -14.54 -18.64
CA ALA A 62 -26.45 -15.95 -18.29
C ALA A 62 -26.63 -16.82 -19.55
N GLY A 63 -25.68 -17.73 -19.79
CA GLY A 63 -25.77 -18.74 -20.85
C GLY A 63 -24.90 -18.55 -22.09
N SER A 64 -24.13 -17.47 -22.24
CA SER A 64 -23.12 -17.37 -23.31
C SER A 64 -21.90 -16.59 -22.85
N ASP A 65 -20.73 -17.23 -22.88
CA ASP A 65 -19.43 -16.57 -22.78
C ASP A 65 -18.82 -16.51 -24.19
N PRO A 66 -18.86 -15.34 -24.86
CA PRO A 66 -18.36 -15.19 -26.22
C PRO A 66 -16.87 -15.49 -26.37
N LEU A 67 -16.07 -15.30 -25.30
CA LEU A 67 -14.64 -15.59 -25.33
C LEU A 67 -14.40 -17.09 -25.22
N TYR A 68 -15.14 -17.78 -24.37
CA TYR A 68 -15.10 -19.24 -24.27
C TYR A 68 -15.50 -19.90 -25.60
N GLU A 69 -16.60 -19.45 -26.22
CA GLU A 69 -17.06 -19.99 -27.50
C GLU A 69 -16.05 -19.76 -28.63
N ALA A 70 -15.42 -18.59 -28.69
CA ALA A 70 -14.38 -18.28 -29.67
C ALA A 70 -13.13 -19.16 -29.50
N LEU A 71 -12.75 -19.44 -28.26
CA LEU A 71 -11.58 -20.25 -27.91
C LEU A 71 -11.84 -21.74 -28.16
N ALA A 72 -13.02 -22.23 -27.79
CA ALA A 72 -13.47 -23.59 -28.07
C ALA A 72 -13.53 -23.86 -29.58
N LYS A 73 -14.11 -22.95 -30.36
CA LYS A 73 -14.15 -23.05 -31.83
C LYS A 73 -12.78 -23.14 -32.48
N LYS A 74 -11.77 -22.50 -31.87
CA LYS A 74 -10.41 -22.45 -32.42
C LYS A 74 -9.55 -23.65 -32.00
N HIS A 75 -9.78 -24.23 -30.82
CA HIS A 75 -8.83 -25.17 -30.21
C HIS A 75 -9.42 -26.46 -29.64
N LEU A 76 -10.74 -26.59 -29.46
CA LEU A 76 -11.39 -27.74 -28.80
C LEU A 76 -12.29 -28.50 -29.78
N ARG A 77 -11.72 -28.88 -30.93
CA ARG A 77 -12.39 -29.74 -31.91
C ARG A 77 -12.33 -31.21 -31.48
#